data_AF-R5CWN9-F1
#
_entry.id   AF-R5CWN9-F1
#
_cell.length_a   1.000
_cell.length_b   1.000
_cell.length_c   1.000
_cell.angle_alpha   90.00
_cell.angle_beta   90.00
_cell.angle_gamma   90.00
#
_symmetry.space_group_name_H-M   'P 1'
#
loop_
_entity.id
_entity.type
_entity.pdbx_description
1 polymer ?
#
loop_
_entity_poly.entity_id
_entity_poly.type
_entity_poly.pdbx_seq_one_letter_code
_entity_poly.pdbx_strand_id
1 'polypeptide(L)' 'MKKDNNTKSFVLRVDSETMAAIEKWAADEFRSTNGQLQWIISEALRKSGRLPKKKRARKDEGKENEE' A
#
# COMPACT_ATOMS: atom_id res chain seq x y z
N MET A 1 17.78 5.42 -15.24
CA MET A 1 16.33 5.36 -14.91
C MET A 1 16.19 5.50 -13.39
N LYS A 2 15.73 6.64 -12.86
CA LYS A 2 15.42 6.77 -11.43
C LYS A 2 14.10 6.04 -11.17
N LYS A 3 14.13 5.03 -10.31
CA LYS A 3 12.94 4.31 -9.85
C LYS A 3 12.45 5.08 -8.62
N ASP A 4 11.46 5.95 -8.82
CA ASP A 4 10.84 6.66 -7.71
C ASP A 4 10.12 5.64 -6.83
N ASN A 5 10.79 5.21 -5.76
CA ASN A 5 10.24 4.32 -4.75
C ASN A 5 9.23 5.11 -3.91
N ASN A 6 8.02 5.30 -4.42
CA ASN A 6 6.91 5.99 -3.73
C ASN A 6 6.27 5.09 -2.65
N THR A 7 7.11 4.36 -1.91
CA THR A 7 6.69 3.52 -0.79
C THR A 7 6.91 4.32 0.49
N LYS A 8 5.83 4.64 1.20
CA LYS A 8 5.90 5.31 2.50
C LYS A 8 5.93 4.24 3.59
N SER A 9 7.02 4.20 4.35
CA SER A 9 7.13 3.34 5.55
C SER A 9 6.46 4.01 6.73
N PHE A 10 5.65 3.27 7.48
CA PHE A 10 5.00 3.74 8.70
C PHE A 10 4.98 2.62 9.74
N VAL A 11 4.92 2.98 11.02
CA VAL A 11 4.79 2.03 12.12
C VAL A 11 3.31 1.72 12.33
N LEU A 12 2.93 0.45 12.16
CA LEU A 12 1.59 -0.04 12.44
C LEU A 12 1.56 -0.61 13.87
N ARG A 13 0.56 -0.21 14.66
CA ARG A 13 0.30 -0.78 15.99
C ARG A 13 -0.83 -1.79 15.86
N VAL A 14 -0.55 -3.03 16.21
CA VAL A 14 -1.49 -4.16 16.17
C VAL A 14 -1.22 -4.99 17.42
N ASP A 15 -2.26 -5.57 18.02
CA ASP A 15 -2.09 -6.53 19.10
C ASP A 15 -1.48 -7.85 18.59
N SER A 16 -0.91 -8.64 19.50
CA SER A 16 -0.20 -9.87 19.16
C SER A 16 -1.10 -10.94 18.56
N GLU A 17 -2.37 -11.01 18.97
CA GLU A 17 -3.30 -12.04 18.49
C GLU A 17 -3.69 -11.78 17.03
N THR A 18 -3.98 -10.53 16.69
CA THR A 18 -4.27 -10.10 15.32
C THR A 18 -3.05 -10.29 14.42
N MET A 19 -1.84 -9.99 14.90
CA MET A 19 -0.61 -10.26 14.12
C MET A 19 -0.43 -11.75 13.81
N ALA A 20 -0.61 -12.62 14.81
CA ALA A 20 -0.50 -14.06 14.62
C ALA A 20 -1.55 -14.60 13.62
N ALA A 21 -2.78 -14.07 13.68
CA ALA A 21 -3.83 -14.43 12.73
C ALA A 21 -3.47 -14.03 11.28
N ILE A 22 -2.87 -12.84 11.08
CA ILE A 22 -2.44 -12.37 9.76
C ILE A 22 -1.27 -13.21 9.24
N GLU A 23 -0.30 -13.55 10.08
CA GLU A 23 0.83 -14.41 9.71
C GLU A 23 0.37 -15.80 9.28
N LYS A 24 -0.55 -16.40 10.03
CA LYS A 24 -1.14 -17.68 9.67
C LYS A 24 -1.87 -17.62 8.33
N TRP A 25 -2.70 -16.59 8.11
CA TRP A 25 -3.41 -16.42 6.85
C TRP A 25 -2.45 -16.21 5.67
N ALA A 26 -1.39 -15.41 5.87
CA ALA A 26 -0.36 -15.23 4.86
C ALA A 26 0.33 -16.56 4.52
N ALA A 27 0.64 -17.38 5.53
CA ALA A 27 1.24 -18.69 5.34
C ALA A 27 0.31 -19.66 4.58
N ASP A 28 -0.98 -19.68 4.93
CA ASP A 28 -2.00 -20.52 4.28
C ASP A 28 -2.13 -20.17 2.79
N GLU A 29 -1.90 -18.91 2.41
CA GLU A 29 -1.98 -18.43 1.01
C GLU A 29 -0.61 -18.34 0.32
N PHE A 30 0.47 -18.85 0.93
CA PHE A 30 1.84 -18.77 0.43
C PHE A 30 2.27 -17.32 0.08
N ARG A 31 1.90 -16.36 0.93
CA ARG A 31 2.22 -14.94 0.83
C ARG A 31 3.12 -14.50 1.99
N SER A 32 3.83 -13.40 1.79
CA SER A 32 4.48 -12.71 2.91
C SER A 32 3.45 -11.93 3.73
N THR A 33 3.70 -11.76 5.03
CA THR A 33 2.84 -10.97 5.93
C THR A 33 2.63 -9.54 5.40
N ASN A 34 3.67 -8.92 4.84
CA ASN A 34 3.55 -7.59 4.23
C ASN A 34 2.68 -7.61 2.96
N GLY A 35 2.81 -8.63 2.11
CA GLY A 35 1.94 -8.80 0.95
C GLY A 35 0.48 -9.01 1.34
N GLN A 36 0.25 -9.77 2.42
CA GLN A 36 -1.08 -10.00 2.96
C GLN A 36 -1.71 -8.71 3.50
N LEU A 37 -0.95 -7.93 4.28
CA LEU A 37 -1.39 -6.62 4.76
C LEU A 37 -1.75 -5.68 3.61
N GLN A 38 -0.93 -5.62 2.56
CA GLN A 38 -1.21 -4.81 1.38
C GLN A 38 -2.51 -5.25 0.67
N TRP A 39 -2.74 -6.55 0.57
CA TRP A 39 -3.97 -7.10 -0.01
C TRP A 39 -5.19 -6.74 0.82
N ILE A 40 -5.15 -6.95 2.14
CA ILE A 40 -6.24 -6.62 3.07
C ILE A 40 -6.60 -5.14 2.98
N ILE A 41 -5.60 -4.24 3.02
CA ILE A 41 -5.82 -2.79 2.91
C ILE A 41 -6.44 -2.44 1.56
N SER A 42 -5.92 -3.01 0.46
CA SER A 42 -6.43 -2.76 -0.89
C SER A 42 -7.88 -3.21 -1.04
N GLU A 43 -8.20 -4.40 -0.51
CA GLU A 43 -9.56 -4.93 -0.48
C GLU A 43 -10.49 -4.07 0.37
N ALA A 44 -10.06 -3.66 1.57
CA ALA A 44 -10.85 -2.80 2.44
C ALA A 44 -11.13 -1.43 1.81
N LEU A 45 -10.15 -0.82 1.14
CA LEU A 45 -10.32 0.41 0.38
C LEU A 45 -11.27 0.24 -0.81
N ARG A 46 -11.19 -0.90 -1.52
CA ARG A 46 -12.09 -1.23 -2.63
C ARG A 46 -13.53 -1.41 -2.13
N LYS A 47 -13.73 -2.20 -1.08
CA LYS A 47 -15.05 -2.46 -0.47
C LYS A 47 -15.69 -1.20 0.12
N SER A 48 -14.88 -0.31 0.69
CA SER A 48 -15.35 0.98 1.21
C SER A 48 -15.56 2.05 0.13
N GLY A 49 -15.23 1.76 -1.14
CA GLY A 49 -15.30 2.74 -2.23
C GLY A 49 -14.30 3.89 -2.09
N ARG A 50 -13.31 3.76 -1.20
CA ARG A 50 -12.29 4.78 -0.89
C ARG A 50 -11.00 4.59 -1.68
N LEU A 51 -10.94 3.55 -2.51
CA LEU A 51 -9.81 3.37 -3.41
C LEU A 51 -9.72 4.62 -4.29
N PRO A 52 -8.60 5.36 -4.27
CA PRO A 52 -8.47 6.58 -5.06
C PRO A 52 -8.71 6.20 -6.51
N LYS A 53 -9.73 6.80 -7.14
CA LYS A 53 -9.91 6.70 -8.59
C LYS A 53 -8.56 7.03 -9.19
N LYS A 54 -8.01 6.10 -9.97
CA LYS A 54 -6.74 6.26 -10.67
C LYS A 54 -6.90 7.48 -11.57
N LYS A 55 -6.67 8.69 -11.04
CA LYS A 55 -6.42 9.87 -11.85
C LYS A 55 -5.24 9.42 -12.69
N ARG A 56 -5.48 9.19 -13.99
CA ARG A 56 -4.41 9.07 -14.97
C ARG A 56 -3.38 10.11 -14.56
N ALA A 57 -2.18 9.65 -14.25
CA ALA A 57 -1.12 10.48 -13.69
C ALA A 57 -1.18 11.83 -14.37
N ARG A 58 -1.61 12.87 -13.64
CA ARG A 58 -1.33 14.23 -14.06
C ARG A 58 0.17 14.30 -13.96
N LYS A 59 0.78 14.16 -15.13
CA LYS A 59 2.12 14.59 -15.45
C LYS A 59 2.10 16.10 -15.24
N ASP A 60 2.38 16.51 -14.02
CA ASP A 60 2.53 17.91 -13.67
C ASP A 60 3.50 18.02 -12.50
N GLU A 61 4.27 19.10 -12.51
CA GLU A 61 5.47 19.43 -11.69
C GLU A 61 6.81 18.93 -12.28
N GLY A 62 7.58 19.74 -13.01
CA GLY A 62 7.42 21.17 -13.29
C GLY A 62 8.30 21.67 -14.43
N LYS A 63 7.70 22.53 -15.26
CA LYS A 63 8.39 23.63 -15.94
C LYS A 63 8.39 24.84 -14.99
N GLU A 64 9.32 25.76 -15.23
CA GLU A 64 9.57 27.06 -14.57
C GLU A 64 10.51 26.94 -13.34
N ASN A 65 11.71 27.55 -13.33
CA ASN A 65 12.09 28.85 -13.89
C ASN A 65 13.43 28.82 -14.63
N GLU A 66 13.48 29.59 -15.73
CA GLU A 66 14.68 30.21 -16.29
C GLU A 66 15.19 31.28 -15.29
N GLU A 67 16.47 31.20 -14.90
CA GLU A 67 17.49 32.27 -15.02
C GLU A 67 18.88 31.68 -14.75
#